data_AF-A0A2S8P321-F1
#
_entry.id   AF-A0A2S8P321-F1
#
_cell.length_a   1.000
_cell.length_b   1.000
_cell.length_c   1.000
_cell.angle_alpha   90.00
_cell.angle_beta   90.00
_cell.angle_gamma   90.00
#
_symmetry.space_group_name_H-M   'P 1'
#
loop_
_entity.id
_entity.type
_entity.pdbx_description
1 polymer ?
#
loop_
_entity_poly.entity_id
_entity_poly.type
_entity_poly.pdbx_seq_one_letter_code
_entity_poly.pdbx_strand_id
1 'polypeptide(L)' 'MKKVVFVILSLVVLVGVSSSAYAHPGRLDKNGGHKCSAKSKQKGLCTGYHYHKKKK' A
#
# COMPACT_ATOMS: atom_id res chain seq x y z
N MET A 1 -32.61 22.53 7.28
CA MET A 1 -31.68 22.05 8.33
C MET A 1 -31.46 20.54 8.32
N LYS A 2 -32.52 19.70 8.35
CA LYS A 2 -32.38 18.21 8.33
C LYS A 2 -31.50 17.65 7.20
N LYS A 3 -31.60 18.19 5.98
CA LYS A 3 -30.76 17.77 4.84
C LYS A 3 -29.27 18.07 5.04
N VAL A 4 -28.95 19.21 5.67
CA VAL A 4 -27.56 19.61 5.96
C VAL A 4 -26.96 18.69 7.02
N VAL A 5 -27.73 18.37 8.07
CA VAL A 5 -27.31 17.40 9.10
C VAL A 5 -27.02 16.03 8.48
N PHE A 6 -27.85 15.58 7.54
CA PHE A 6 -27.62 14.32 6.82
C PHE A 6 -26.33 14.33 5.99
N VAL A 7 -26.05 15.44 5.29
CA VAL A 7 -24.82 15.60 4.50
C VAL A 7 -23.57 15.65 5.38
N ILE A 8 -23.64 16.32 6.54
CA ILE A 8 -22.54 16.35 7.50
C ILE A 8 -22.31 14.96 8.09
N LEU A 9 -23.38 14.25 8.45
CA LEU A 9 -23.30 12.91 9.01
C LEU A 9 -22.70 11.91 8.01
N SER A 10 -23.12 11.96 6.74
CA SER A 10 -22.55 11.08 5.71
C SER A 10 -21.06 11.37 5.46
N LEU A 11 -20.65 12.63 5.50
CA LEU A 11 -19.25 13.02 5.36
C LEU A 11 -18.39 12.53 6.53
N VAL A 12 -18.89 12.65 7.76
CA VAL A 12 -18.22 12.14 8.97
C VAL A 12 -18.03 10.62 8.90
N VAL A 13 -19.06 9.88 8.46
CA VAL A 13 -18.96 8.43 8.28
C VAL A 13 -17.91 8.08 7.22
N LEU A 14 -17.90 8.78 6.07
CA LEU A 14 -16.98 8.50 4.98
C LEU A 14 -15.51 8.69 5.38
N VAL A 15 -15.22 9.75 6.13
CA VAL A 15 -13.86 10.00 6.66
C VAL A 15 -13.52 9.03 7.79
N GLY A 16 -14.47 8.69 8.66
CA GLY A 16 -14.26 7.81 9.80
C GLY A 16 -13.94 6.35 9.44
N VAL A 17 -14.36 5.88 8.26
CA VAL A 17 -14.07 4.51 7.78
C VAL A 17 -12.87 4.43 6.83
N SER A 18 -12.10 5.51 6.69
CA SER A 18 -10.89 5.53 5.88
C SER A 18 -9.84 4.55 6.44
N SER A 19 -9.53 3.48 5.71
CA SER A 19 -8.42 2.58 6.06
C SER A 19 -7.15 2.95 5.29
N SER A 20 -5.99 2.79 5.94
CA SER A 20 -4.70 2.99 5.30
C SER A 20 -4.27 1.71 4.58
N ALA A 21 -4.06 1.80 3.26
CA ALA A 21 -3.50 0.70 2.47
C ALA A 21 -1.96 0.77 2.49
N TYR A 22 -1.32 -0.09 3.28
CA TYR A 22 0.13 -0.20 3.30
C TYR A 22 0.61 -1.13 2.19
N ALA A 23 1.56 -0.66 1.37
CA ALA A 23 2.22 -1.50 0.40
C ALA A 23 2.97 -2.64 1.11
N HIS A 24 2.45 -3.86 1.01
CA HIS A 24 3.14 -5.04 1.52
C HIS A 24 4.36 -5.32 0.65
N PRO A 25 5.54 -5.66 1.20
CA PRO A 25 6.76 -5.91 0.42
C PRO A 25 6.69 -7.15 -0.50
N GLY A 26 5.54 -7.83 -0.53
CA GLY A 26 5.28 -9.02 -1.34
C GLY A 26 5.89 -10.30 -0.76
N ARG A 27 6.14 -11.28 -1.65
CA ARG A 27 6.66 -12.62 -1.35
C ARG A 27 8.18 -12.56 -1.12
N LEU A 28 8.59 -12.07 0.04
CA LEU A 28 9.98 -12.07 0.46
C LEU A 28 10.48 -13.50 0.70
N ASP A 29 11.75 -13.73 0.42
CA ASP A 29 12.45 -14.94 0.80
C ASP A 29 12.84 -14.93 2.29
N LYS A 30 13.45 -16.03 2.76
CA LYS A 30 13.90 -16.20 4.15
C LYS A 30 14.87 -15.12 4.64
N ASN A 31 15.54 -14.42 3.73
CA ASN A 31 16.47 -13.35 4.09
C ASN A 31 15.74 -12.00 4.21
N GLY A 32 14.51 -11.86 3.73
CA GLY A 32 13.74 -10.61 3.75
C GLY A 32 13.88 -9.78 2.47
N GLY A 33 14.29 -10.39 1.36
CA GLY A 33 14.31 -9.74 0.05
C GLY A 33 13.64 -10.57 -1.04
N HIS A 34 13.73 -10.14 -2.29
CA HIS A 34 13.20 -10.89 -3.44
C HIS A 34 14.02 -10.64 -4.71
N LYS A 35 14.02 -11.60 -5.64
CA LYS A 35 14.53 -11.38 -7.00
C LYS A 35 13.50 -10.64 -7.83
N CYS A 36 13.96 -9.67 -8.61
CA CYS A 36 13.12 -8.95 -9.55
C CYS A 36 12.47 -9.87 -10.59
N SER A 37 11.16 -9.73 -10.77
CA SER A 37 10.43 -10.43 -11.83
C SER A 37 10.89 -9.94 -13.22
N ALA A 38 10.76 -10.79 -14.25
CA ALA A 38 11.08 -10.40 -15.63
C ALA A 38 10.26 -9.17 -16.08
N LYS A 39 8.98 -9.12 -15.72
CA LYS A 39 8.08 -8.01 -16.02
C LYS A 39 8.54 -6.70 -15.35
N SER A 40 9.01 -6.77 -14.11
CA SER A 40 9.51 -5.59 -13.40
C SER A 40 10.82 -5.07 -14.01
N LYS A 41 11.71 -5.98 -14.45
CA LYS A 41 12.95 -5.64 -15.15
C LYS A 41 12.67 -4.99 -16.51
N GLN A 42 11.75 -5.57 -17.29
CA GLN A 42 11.36 -5.03 -18.60
C GLN A 42 10.79 -3.60 -18.49
N LYS A 43 10.07 -3.31 -17.40
CA LYS A 43 9.55 -1.97 -17.12
C LYS A 43 10.58 -1.00 -16.52
N GLY A 44 11.82 -1.44 -16.28
CA GLY A 44 12.84 -0.63 -15.62
C GLY A 44 12.55 -0.29 -14.15
N LEU A 45 11.59 -0.98 -13.53
CA LEU A 45 11.18 -0.68 -12.15
C LEU A 45 12.14 -1.25 -11.11
N CYS A 46 12.85 -2.32 -11.44
CA CYS A 46 13.79 -2.95 -10.52
C CYS A 46 14.83 -3.80 -11.25
N THR A 47 16.00 -3.95 -10.64
CA THR A 47 17.11 -4.77 -11.15
C THR A 47 17.67 -5.69 -10.06
N GLY A 48 18.07 -6.90 -10.43
CA GLY A 48 18.73 -7.84 -9.51
C GLY A 48 17.87 -8.36 -8.35
N TYR A 49 18.38 -8.20 -7.13
CA TYR A 49 17.78 -8.66 -5.86
C TYR A 49 17.50 -7.46 -4.96
N HIS A 50 16.28 -7.38 -4.42
CA HIS A 50 15.77 -6.24 -3.68
C HIS A 50 15.47 -6.64 -2.24
N TYR A 51 16.08 -5.93 -1.28
CA TYR A 51 15.94 -6.22 0.13
C TYR A 51 14.88 -5.31 0.77
N HIS A 52 13.97 -5.87 1.56
CA HIS A 52 12.83 -5.16 2.16
C HIS A 52 12.94 -5.00 3.68
N LYS A 53 14.12 -5.28 4.26
CA LYS A 53 14.35 -5.03 5.68
C LYS A 53 14.44 -3.52 5.93
N LYS A 54 13.40 -2.93 6.50
CA LYS A 54 13.55 -1.66 7.21
C LYS A 54 14.48 -1.90 8.40
N LYS A 55 15.48 -1.03 8.58
CA LYS A 55 16.24 -0.96 9.84
C LYS A 55 15.22 -0.74 10.97
N LYS A 56 15.40 -1.47 12.08
CA LYS A 56 14.64 -1.25 13.32
C LYS A 56 14.80 0.19 13.78
#